data_AF-A0A4W5Q902-F1
#
_entry.id   AF-A0A4W5Q902-F1
#
_cell.length_a   1.000
_cell.length_b   1.000
_cell.length_c   1.000
_cell.angle_alpha   90.00
_cell.angle_beta   90.00
_cell.angle_gamma   90.00
#
_symmetry.space_group_name_H-M   'P 1'
#
loop_
_entity.id
_entity.type
_entity.pdbx_description
1 polymer ?
#
loop_
_entity_poly.entity_id
_entity_poly.type
_entity_poly.pdbx_seq_one_letter_code
_entity_poly.pdbx_strand_id
1 'polypeptide(L)'
;MFCGGRYSREDRQRVLVTVTHQEDHSDSSCFACILLSHGEEGMIYGTDGAMPIKSMTSLFRGDMCKSLVGKPKLFFIQACRGSEFDDGIQTDSGETVCALVKCVCASVPIGESDAATLPGYYSWRNPGRGSWFVQALCNVLNEFGKQLEIMQILTRVNYMVATSFESWSEDPRFSEKKQIPCVVSMLTKELYFN
;
A
#
# COMPACT_ATOMS: atom_id res chain seq x y z
N MET A 1 1.16 -13.37 10.74
CA MET A 1 -0.27 -13.68 10.97
C MET A 1 -1.08 -13.14 9.79
N PHE A 2 -1.91 -13.95 9.13
CA PHE A 2 -2.86 -13.48 8.10
C PHE A 2 -4.27 -13.43 8.69
N CYS A 3 -4.81 -12.22 8.86
CA CYS A 3 -6.15 -11.99 9.37
C CYS A 3 -7.06 -11.58 8.19
N GLY A 4 -7.82 -12.53 7.64
CA GLY A 4 -8.82 -12.28 6.61
C GLY A 4 -10.21 -12.08 7.22
N GLY A 5 -10.88 -10.96 6.90
CA GLY A 5 -12.21 -10.65 7.43
C GLY A 5 -12.63 -9.21 7.20
N ARG A 6 -13.90 -8.90 7.52
CA ARG A 6 -14.37 -7.52 7.66
C ARG A 6 -14.06 -7.06 9.08
N TYR A 7 -13.26 -6.02 9.23
CA TYR A 7 -12.82 -5.52 10.52
C TYR A 7 -13.38 -4.12 10.78
N SER A 8 -13.86 -3.90 12.00
CA SER A 8 -14.12 -2.55 12.53
C SER A 8 -12.79 -1.80 12.74
N ARG A 9 -12.87 -0.49 12.99
CA ARG A 9 -11.72 0.33 13.37
C ARG A 9 -11.06 -0.21 14.64
N GLU A 10 -11.86 -0.60 15.62
CA GLU A 10 -11.37 -1.17 16.89
C GLU A 10 -10.69 -2.51 16.66
N ASP A 11 -11.25 -3.39 15.83
CA ASP A 11 -10.63 -4.68 15.52
C ASP A 11 -9.28 -4.51 14.83
N ARG A 12 -9.20 -3.60 13.85
CA ARG A 12 -7.94 -3.29 13.15
C ARG A 12 -6.90 -2.78 14.13
N GLN A 13 -7.28 -1.81 14.97
CA GLN A 13 -6.40 -1.24 15.97
C GLN A 13 -5.93 -2.32 16.95
N ARG A 14 -6.84 -3.17 17.42
CA ARG A 14 -6.52 -4.26 18.34
C ARG A 14 -5.53 -5.25 17.75
N VAL A 15 -5.73 -5.68 16.50
CA VAL A 15 -4.80 -6.59 15.82
C VAL A 15 -3.41 -5.96 15.70
N LEU A 16 -3.32 -4.70 15.27
CA LEU A 16 -2.03 -4.02 15.13
C LEU A 16 -1.35 -3.80 16.49
N VAL A 17 -2.11 -3.44 17.53
CA VAL A 17 -1.57 -3.29 18.89
C VAL A 17 -1.05 -4.61 19.43
N THR A 18 -1.76 -5.73 19.21
CA THR A 18 -1.29 -7.07 19.57
C THR A 18 0.03 -7.38 18.86
N VAL A 19 0.09 -7.16 17.54
CA VAL A 19 1.32 -7.38 16.77
C VAL A 19 2.47 -6.52 17.30
N THR A 20 2.26 -5.23 17.60
CA THR A 20 3.38 -4.36 18.00
C THR A 20 3.81 -4.49 19.46
N HIS A 21 2.90 -4.84 20.38
CA HIS A 21 3.17 -4.83 21.83
C HIS A 21 3.20 -6.21 22.47
N GLN A 22 2.54 -7.22 21.89
CA GLN A 22 2.44 -8.56 22.47
C GLN A 22 3.33 -9.58 21.75
N GLU A 23 3.77 -9.30 20.52
CA GLU A 23 4.68 -10.16 19.78
C GLU A 23 6.13 -9.66 19.87
N ASP A 24 7.08 -10.58 19.96
CA ASP A 24 8.50 -10.28 19.86
C ASP A 24 9.00 -10.51 18.42
N HIS A 25 9.45 -9.43 17.79
CA HIS A 25 9.97 -9.44 16.42
C HIS A 25 11.48 -9.59 16.36
N SER A 26 12.17 -9.88 17.47
CA SER A 26 13.64 -9.94 17.55
C SER A 26 14.26 -10.92 16.56
N ASP A 27 13.61 -12.05 16.31
CA ASP A 27 14.05 -13.07 15.34
C ASP A 27 13.54 -12.83 13.90
N SER A 28 12.70 -11.81 13.70
CA SER A 28 12.21 -11.44 12.36
C SER A 28 13.21 -10.55 11.64
N SER A 29 13.33 -10.70 10.31
CA SER A 29 14.18 -9.82 9.49
C SER A 29 13.48 -8.52 9.06
N CYS A 30 12.16 -8.57 8.87
CA CYS A 30 11.32 -7.45 8.47
C CYS A 30 9.88 -7.64 8.94
N PHE A 31 9.06 -6.60 8.80
CA PHE A 31 7.62 -6.64 8.99
C PHE A 31 6.89 -6.24 7.71
N ALA A 32 5.77 -6.90 7.41
CA ALA A 32 4.90 -6.54 6.30
C ALA A 32 3.43 -6.53 6.73
N CYS A 33 2.70 -5.48 6.33
CA CYS A 33 1.27 -5.30 6.56
C CYS A 33 0.56 -4.96 5.26
N ILE A 34 -0.54 -5.64 4.97
CA ILE A 34 -1.35 -5.40 3.77
C ILE A 34 -2.73 -4.94 4.22
N LEU A 35 -3.14 -3.75 3.80
CA LEU A 35 -4.40 -3.13 4.16
C LEU A 35 -5.25 -2.96 2.89
N LEU A 36 -6.37 -3.68 2.83
CA LEU A 36 -7.28 -3.66 1.68
C LEU A 36 -8.65 -3.13 2.13
N SER A 37 -9.03 -1.92 1.72
CA SER A 37 -10.35 -1.39 2.05
C SER A 37 -10.79 -0.22 1.18
N HIS A 38 -11.97 0.33 1.46
CA HIS A 38 -12.29 1.68 1.02
C HIS A 38 -11.42 2.69 1.79
N GLY A 39 -11.23 3.87 1.21
CA GLY A 39 -10.43 4.92 1.81
C GLY A 39 -10.77 6.27 1.21
N GLU A 40 -10.17 7.27 1.79
CA GLU A 40 -10.08 8.63 1.28
C GLU A 40 -8.67 9.15 1.63
N GLU A 41 -8.40 10.42 1.37
CA GLU A 41 -7.06 10.96 1.57
C GLU A 41 -6.57 10.78 3.03
N GLY A 42 -5.54 9.96 3.22
CA GLY A 42 -4.94 9.70 4.53
C GLY A 42 -5.75 8.77 5.45
N MET A 43 -6.92 8.31 5.01
CA MET A 43 -7.84 7.50 5.80
C MET A 43 -8.12 6.15 5.17
N ILE A 44 -8.45 5.17 6.00
CA ILE A 44 -8.94 3.86 5.58
C ILE A 44 -10.24 3.52 6.32
N TYR A 45 -11.20 2.88 5.67
CA TYR A 45 -12.47 2.51 6.28
C TYR A 45 -12.38 1.16 6.99
N GLY A 46 -12.89 1.09 8.22
CA GLY A 46 -13.42 -0.12 8.84
C GLY A 46 -14.91 -0.29 8.51
N THR A 47 -15.55 -1.30 9.09
CA THR A 47 -17.00 -1.52 8.93
C THR A 47 -17.87 -0.44 9.58
N ASP A 48 -17.31 0.29 10.56
CA ASP A 48 -17.98 1.27 11.41
C ASP A 48 -17.54 2.73 11.15
N GLY A 49 -16.61 2.96 10.20
CA GLY A 49 -16.17 4.29 9.80
C GLY A 49 -14.72 4.39 9.35
N ALA A 50 -14.27 5.60 9.02
CA ALA A 50 -12.89 5.89 8.63
C ALA A 50 -11.95 6.02 9.82
N MET A 51 -10.67 5.65 9.63
CA MET A 51 -9.59 5.85 10.58
C MET A 51 -8.29 6.30 9.88
N PRO A 52 -7.45 7.14 10.51
CA PRO A 52 -6.22 7.60 9.89
C PRO A 52 -5.20 6.48 9.71
N ILE A 53 -4.61 6.39 8.51
CA ILE A 53 -3.51 5.47 8.21
C ILE A 53 -2.32 5.75 9.11
N LYS A 54 -2.04 7.04 9.37
CA LYS A 54 -0.95 7.49 10.24
C LYS A 54 -1.03 6.85 11.63
N SER A 55 -2.23 6.77 12.21
CA SER A 55 -2.47 6.18 13.55
C SER A 55 -2.15 4.69 13.62
N MET A 56 -2.31 3.96 12.51
CA MET A 56 -1.93 2.54 12.43
C MET A 56 -0.43 2.38 12.24
N THR A 57 0.16 3.13 11.31
CA THR A 57 1.60 3.03 11.01
C THR A 57 2.49 3.53 12.15
N SER A 58 2.00 4.47 12.97
CA SER A 58 2.75 5.03 14.10
C SER A 58 3.04 4.01 15.20
N LEU A 59 2.22 2.95 15.33
CA LEU A 59 2.44 1.85 16.27
C LEU A 59 3.76 1.11 16.02
N PHE A 60 4.30 1.19 14.80
CA PHE A 60 5.51 0.50 14.38
C PHE A 60 6.77 1.38 14.43
N ARG A 61 6.64 2.61 14.95
CA ARG A 61 7.80 3.48 15.20
C ARG A 61 8.74 2.86 16.24
N GLY A 62 10.01 3.22 16.19
CA GLY A 62 11.03 2.61 17.06
C GLY A 62 10.84 2.84 18.55
N ASP A 63 10.20 3.93 18.93
CA ASP A 63 9.79 4.23 20.31
C ASP A 63 8.63 3.35 20.80
N MET A 64 7.76 2.92 19.88
CA MET A 64 6.57 2.10 20.18
C MET A 64 6.82 0.59 20.05
N CYS A 65 7.64 0.16 19.09
CA CYS A 65 7.94 -1.25 18.82
C CYS A 65 9.46 -1.47 18.71
N LYS A 66 10.10 -1.71 19.86
CA LYS A 66 11.57 -1.82 19.96
C LYS A 66 12.15 -3.01 19.20
N SER A 67 11.44 -4.14 19.16
CA SER A 67 11.88 -5.37 18.47
C SER A 67 11.93 -5.23 16.94
N LEU A 68 11.32 -4.17 16.38
CA LEU A 68 11.38 -3.80 14.96
C LEU A 68 12.31 -2.62 14.65
N VAL A 69 13.11 -2.13 15.62
CA VAL A 69 14.09 -1.06 15.38
C VAL A 69 15.17 -1.56 14.41
N GLY A 70 15.52 -0.72 13.42
CA GLY A 70 16.49 -1.07 12.39
C GLY A 70 16.01 -2.07 11.33
N LYS A 71 14.78 -2.58 11.46
CA LYS A 71 14.20 -3.55 10.52
C LYS A 71 13.24 -2.89 9.53
N PRO A 72 13.19 -3.34 8.27
CA PRO A 72 12.26 -2.81 7.28
C PRO A 72 10.81 -3.07 7.67
N LYS A 73 9.97 -2.05 7.54
CA LYS A 73 8.52 -2.11 7.76
C LYS A 73 7.79 -1.76 6.48
N LEU A 74 7.16 -2.76 5.87
CA LEU A 74 6.47 -2.65 4.58
C LEU A 74 4.96 -2.54 4.81
N PHE A 75 4.35 -1.47 4.33
CA PHE A 75 2.89 -1.33 4.32
C PHE A 75 2.40 -1.26 2.88
N PHE A 76 1.58 -2.21 2.48
CA PHE A 76 0.93 -2.26 1.17
C PHE A 76 -0.53 -1.84 1.34
N ILE A 77 -0.88 -0.63 0.93
CA ILE A 77 -2.19 -0.04 1.20
C ILE A 77 -2.98 0.11 -0.10
N GLN A 78 -3.97 -0.75 -0.28
CA GLN A 78 -4.99 -0.65 -1.31
C GLN A 78 -6.22 0.04 -0.73
N ALA A 79 -6.34 1.34 -0.99
CA ALA A 79 -7.52 2.13 -0.64
C ALA A 79 -7.67 3.30 -1.62
N CYS A 80 -8.90 3.76 -1.86
CA CYS A 80 -9.11 5.02 -2.56
C CYS A 80 -8.51 6.17 -1.73
N ARG A 81 -8.00 7.21 -2.37
CA ARG A 81 -7.45 8.42 -1.73
C ARG A 81 -8.11 9.71 -2.23
N GLY A 82 -9.20 9.59 -2.98
CA GLY A 82 -9.96 10.68 -3.56
C GLY A 82 -10.99 10.16 -4.57
N SER A 83 -11.67 11.10 -5.24
CA SER A 83 -12.68 10.82 -6.26
C SER A 83 -12.22 11.11 -7.69
N GLU A 84 -10.95 11.49 -7.88
CA GLU A 84 -10.41 11.76 -9.22
C GLU A 84 -10.11 10.46 -9.98
N PHE A 85 -10.38 10.50 -11.28
CA PHE A 85 -10.13 9.41 -12.22
C PHE A 85 -8.92 9.74 -13.09
N ASP A 86 -8.11 8.73 -13.41
CA ASP A 86 -7.05 8.83 -14.40
C ASP A 86 -7.61 8.42 -15.76
N ASP A 87 -7.83 9.40 -16.63
CA ASP A 87 -8.35 9.20 -17.99
C ASP A 87 -7.32 8.56 -18.94
N GLY A 88 -6.05 8.46 -18.51
CA GLY A 88 -4.94 8.09 -19.38
C GLY A 88 -4.61 9.19 -20.39
N ILE A 89 -3.33 9.32 -20.76
CA ILE A 89 -2.87 10.22 -21.83
C ILE A 89 -2.12 9.38 -22.87
N GLN A 90 -2.54 9.47 -24.14
CA GLN A 90 -1.69 9.07 -25.27
C GLN A 90 -0.62 10.16 -25.41
N THR A 91 0.66 9.79 -25.31
CA THR A 91 1.82 10.71 -25.19
C THR A 91 1.78 11.82 -26.25
N ASP A 92 2.10 13.08 -25.97
CA ASP A 92 3.40 13.59 -25.52
C ASP A 92 3.24 14.82 -24.59
N SER A 93 3.93 14.82 -23.45
CA SER A 93 4.02 15.96 -22.50
C SER A 93 2.73 16.31 -21.75
N GLY A 94 2.43 15.58 -20.68
CA GLY A 94 1.38 15.95 -19.71
C GLY A 94 1.55 15.20 -18.38
N GLU A 95 1.31 15.86 -17.26
CA GLU A 95 1.43 15.29 -15.90
C GLU A 95 0.54 14.05 -15.74
N THR A 96 1.17 12.91 -15.43
CA THR A 96 0.48 11.64 -15.20
C THR A 96 -0.15 11.62 -13.80
N VAL A 97 -1.47 11.51 -13.72
CA VAL A 97 -2.24 11.52 -12.46
C VAL A 97 -2.39 10.11 -11.87
N CYS A 98 -1.99 9.91 -10.61
CA CYS A 98 -1.65 8.59 -10.04
C CYS A 98 -2.71 7.98 -9.08
N ALA A 99 -3.41 6.93 -9.47
CA ALA A 99 -4.24 6.13 -8.56
C ALA A 99 -3.45 5.38 -7.46
N LEU A 100 -3.42 6.00 -6.28
CA LEU A 100 -2.33 5.86 -5.33
C LEU A 100 -2.51 4.70 -4.34
N VAL A 101 -1.95 3.54 -4.67
CA VAL A 101 -1.63 2.51 -3.68
C VAL A 101 -0.32 2.89 -3.02
N LYS A 102 -0.31 3.13 -1.71
CA LYS A 102 0.91 3.52 -0.99
C LYS A 102 1.67 2.28 -0.53
N CYS A 103 2.85 2.04 -1.10
CA CYS A 103 3.84 1.15 -0.51
C CYS A 103 4.74 2.00 0.40
N VAL A 104 4.53 1.94 1.72
CA VAL A 104 5.42 2.62 2.68
C VAL A 104 6.49 1.64 3.12
N CYS A 105 7.73 1.95 2.78
CA CYS A 105 8.87 1.17 3.25
C CYS A 105 9.61 2.02 4.29
N ALA A 106 9.30 1.87 5.57
CA ALA A 106 9.80 2.76 6.61
C ALA A 106 10.97 2.15 7.38
N SER A 107 12.15 2.79 7.32
CA SER A 107 13.19 2.67 8.36
C SER A 107 13.29 4.02 9.06
N VAL A 108 12.53 4.21 10.14
CA VAL A 108 12.39 5.51 10.81
C VAL A 108 13.53 5.73 11.81
N PRO A 109 14.37 6.78 11.69
CA PRO A 109 14.86 7.51 12.84
C PRO A 109 13.83 8.56 13.27
N ILE A 110 13.80 8.84 14.58
CA ILE A 110 12.85 9.72 15.27
C ILE A 110 12.86 11.11 14.62
N GLY A 111 11.85 11.42 13.79
CA GLY A 111 11.73 12.72 13.13
C GLY A 111 10.53 12.72 12.17
N GLU A 112 9.69 13.75 12.28
CA GLU A 112 8.35 13.89 11.70
C GLU A 112 8.27 13.52 10.21
N SER A 113 7.52 12.46 9.87
CA SER A 113 7.25 12.02 8.51
C SER A 113 5.92 12.57 7.97
N ASP A 114 5.78 13.90 7.96
CA ASP A 114 4.65 14.56 7.26
C ASP A 114 4.88 14.67 5.73
N ALA A 115 6.05 14.23 5.22
CA ALA A 115 6.43 14.33 3.82
C ALA A 115 5.78 13.30 2.86
N ALA A 116 4.86 12.45 3.34
CA ALA A 116 4.39 11.29 2.58
C ALA A 116 2.95 11.41 2.04
N THR A 117 2.41 12.63 1.93
CA THR A 117 1.01 12.87 1.54
C THR A 117 0.97 13.48 0.15
N LEU A 118 1.05 12.64 -0.89
CA LEU A 118 0.59 13.02 -2.24
C LEU A 118 -0.95 12.84 -2.31
N PRO A 119 -1.73 13.78 -2.87
CA PRO A 119 -3.21 13.73 -2.88
C PRO A 119 -3.80 12.68 -3.85
N GLY A 120 -5.03 12.19 -3.57
CA GLY A 120 -6.16 12.46 -4.47
C GLY A 120 -6.85 11.46 -5.41
N TYR A 121 -6.73 10.10 -5.37
CA TYR A 121 -7.26 9.28 -6.51
C TYR A 121 -8.03 7.98 -6.17
N TYR A 122 -8.90 7.54 -7.11
CA TYR A 122 -9.72 6.32 -6.99
C TYR A 122 -8.89 5.02 -7.17
N SER A 123 -9.35 3.88 -6.63
CA SER A 123 -8.63 2.60 -6.74
C SER A 123 -9.53 1.45 -7.20
N TRP A 124 -9.13 0.76 -8.28
CA TRP A 124 -9.98 -0.20 -8.99
C TRP A 124 -9.91 -1.61 -8.40
N ARG A 125 -11.08 -2.25 -8.31
CA ARG A 125 -11.24 -3.65 -7.89
C ARG A 125 -12.20 -4.38 -8.81
N ASN A 126 -11.75 -5.50 -9.38
CA ASN A 126 -12.64 -6.41 -10.09
C ASN A 126 -13.35 -7.33 -9.08
N PRO A 127 -14.69 -7.42 -9.07
CA PRO A 127 -15.43 -8.26 -8.13
C PRO A 127 -15.05 -9.75 -8.16
N GLY A 128 -14.64 -10.29 -9.31
CA GLY A 128 -14.29 -11.70 -9.48
C GLY A 128 -12.78 -12.01 -9.44
N ARG A 129 -11.90 -11.01 -9.63
CA ARG A 129 -10.44 -11.21 -9.72
C ARG A 129 -9.61 -10.49 -8.65
N GLY A 130 -10.22 -9.64 -7.83
CA GLY A 130 -9.52 -8.81 -6.84
C GLY A 130 -9.05 -7.47 -7.40
N SER A 131 -8.23 -6.72 -6.64
CA SER A 131 -7.69 -5.44 -7.12
C SER A 131 -6.55 -5.65 -8.10
N TRP A 132 -6.39 -4.73 -9.05
CA TRP A 132 -5.31 -4.80 -10.05
C TRP A 132 -3.93 -4.78 -9.39
N PHE A 133 -3.78 -3.94 -8.36
CA PHE A 133 -2.55 -3.87 -7.58
C PHE A 133 -2.19 -5.19 -6.89
N VAL A 134 -3.13 -5.83 -6.19
CA VAL A 134 -2.83 -7.08 -5.46
C VAL A 134 -2.50 -8.20 -6.44
N GLN A 135 -3.21 -8.29 -7.56
CA GLN A 135 -2.89 -9.24 -8.63
C GLN A 135 -1.48 -9.03 -9.15
N ALA A 136 -1.12 -7.78 -9.52
CA ALA A 136 0.20 -7.45 -10.01
C ALA A 136 1.30 -7.71 -8.97
N LEU A 137 1.07 -7.33 -7.71
CA LEU A 137 1.99 -7.54 -6.60
C LEU A 137 2.26 -9.02 -6.38
N CYS A 138 1.22 -9.86 -6.30
CA CYS A 138 1.37 -11.30 -6.14
C CYS A 138 2.11 -11.92 -7.33
N ASN A 139 1.80 -11.52 -8.56
CA ASN A 139 2.46 -12.05 -9.75
C ASN A 139 3.97 -11.75 -9.74
N VAL A 140 4.36 -10.48 -9.53
CA VAL A 140 5.78 -10.09 -9.54
C VAL A 140 6.52 -10.68 -8.34
N LEU A 141 5.91 -10.77 -7.16
CA LEU A 141 6.53 -11.40 -5.98
C LEU A 141 6.74 -12.91 -6.19
N ASN A 142 5.78 -13.62 -6.80
CA ASN A 142 5.90 -15.05 -7.04
C ASN A 142 7.02 -15.36 -8.05
N GLU A 143 7.21 -14.51 -9.06
CA GLU A 143 8.20 -14.73 -10.11
C GLU A 143 9.60 -14.23 -9.70
N PHE A 144 9.69 -13.06 -9.06
CA PHE A 144 10.96 -12.36 -8.84
C PHE A 144 11.30 -12.08 -7.37
N GLY A 145 10.44 -12.48 -6.42
CA GLY A 145 10.59 -12.13 -5.00
C GLY A 145 11.93 -12.52 -4.38
N LYS A 146 12.54 -13.62 -4.87
CA LYS A 146 13.85 -14.12 -4.40
C LYS A 146 15.05 -13.67 -5.23
N GLN A 147 14.82 -12.90 -6.29
CA GLN A 147 15.85 -12.53 -7.27
C GLN A 147 16.11 -11.03 -7.30
N LEU A 148 15.10 -10.23 -6.95
CA LEU A 148 15.14 -8.78 -7.10
C LEU A 148 14.93 -8.07 -5.78
N GLU A 149 15.46 -6.85 -5.77
CA GLU A 149 15.30 -5.90 -4.67
C GLU A 149 13.86 -5.36 -4.65
N ILE A 150 13.32 -5.04 -3.47
CA ILE A 150 11.91 -4.64 -3.30
C ILE A 150 11.49 -3.45 -4.19
N MET A 151 12.35 -2.45 -4.40
CA MET A 151 12.05 -1.33 -5.29
C MET A 151 11.95 -1.79 -6.74
N GLN A 152 12.82 -2.70 -7.18
CA GLN A 152 12.73 -3.28 -8.54
C GLN A 152 11.42 -4.07 -8.72
N ILE A 153 11.01 -4.82 -7.69
CA ILE A 153 9.72 -5.52 -7.66
C ILE A 153 8.59 -4.50 -7.79
N LEU A 154 8.57 -3.47 -6.95
CA LEU A 154 7.51 -2.45 -6.96
C LEU A 154 7.47 -1.65 -8.28
N THR A 155 8.62 -1.39 -8.91
CA THR A 155 8.66 -0.78 -10.25
C THR A 155 8.00 -1.66 -11.31
N ARG A 156 8.19 -2.99 -11.24
CA ARG A 156 7.52 -3.93 -12.16
C ARG A 156 6.02 -4.04 -11.88
N VAL A 157 5.62 -3.98 -10.61
CA VAL A 157 4.21 -3.88 -10.23
C VAL A 157 3.59 -2.62 -10.82
N ASN A 158 4.28 -1.48 -10.72
CA ASN A 158 3.86 -0.22 -11.32
C ASN A 158 3.64 -0.35 -12.83
N TYR A 159 4.64 -0.88 -13.53
CA TYR A 159 4.53 -1.13 -14.97
C TYR A 159 3.34 -2.02 -15.30
N MET A 160 3.20 -3.17 -14.63
CA MET A 160 2.11 -4.12 -14.88
C MET A 160 0.73 -3.50 -14.63
N VAL A 161 0.56 -2.72 -13.56
CA VAL A 161 -0.72 -2.06 -13.26
C VAL A 161 -1.06 -1.02 -14.33
N ALA A 162 -0.07 -0.25 -14.80
CA ALA A 162 -0.28 0.79 -15.81
C ALA A 162 -0.55 0.23 -17.22
N THR A 163 0.12 -0.86 -17.61
CA THR A 163 0.01 -1.37 -18.99
C THR A 163 -1.06 -2.44 -19.16
N SER A 164 -1.25 -3.29 -18.17
CA SER A 164 -2.06 -4.51 -18.33
C SER A 164 -3.51 -4.36 -17.85
N PHE A 165 -3.87 -3.22 -17.27
CA PHE A 165 -5.21 -2.98 -16.75
C PHE A 165 -5.81 -1.69 -17.29
N GLU A 166 -7.12 -1.74 -17.51
CA GLU A 166 -7.96 -0.65 -17.97
C GLU A 166 -9.38 -0.92 -17.46
N SER A 167 -10.09 0.13 -17.05
CA SER A 167 -11.44 -0.03 -16.51
C SER A 167 -12.43 -0.22 -17.66
N TRP A 168 -13.46 -1.02 -17.40
CA TRP A 168 -14.59 -1.14 -18.31
C TRP A 168 -15.87 -0.95 -17.50
N SER A 169 -16.75 -0.08 -18.00
CA SER A 169 -18.03 0.24 -17.38
C SER A 169 -19.03 0.63 -18.45
N GLU A 170 -20.32 0.31 -18.24
CA GLU A 170 -21.40 0.79 -19.11
C GLU A 170 -21.56 2.31 -19.03
N ASP A 171 -21.23 2.91 -17.87
CA ASP A 171 -21.15 4.35 -17.71
C ASP A 171 -19.81 4.86 -18.27
N PRO A 172 -19.83 5.69 -19.35
CA PRO A 172 -18.62 6.18 -20.00
C PRO A 172 -17.69 6.96 -19.05
N ARG A 173 -18.23 7.52 -17.97
CA ARG A 173 -17.42 8.24 -16.97
C ARG A 173 -16.45 7.34 -16.22
N PHE A 174 -16.70 6.03 -16.21
CA PHE A 174 -15.92 5.04 -15.48
C PHE A 174 -15.24 4.01 -16.39
N SER A 175 -15.40 4.12 -17.70
CA SER A 175 -14.72 3.26 -18.68
C SER A 175 -13.39 3.88 -19.12
N GLU A 176 -12.47 3.04 -19.59
CA GLU A 176 -11.16 3.41 -20.16
C GLU A 176 -10.23 4.14 -19.16
N LYS A 177 -10.45 3.95 -17.86
CA LYS A 177 -9.62 4.56 -16.82
C LYS A 177 -8.40 3.71 -16.53
N LYS A 178 -7.31 4.39 -16.19
CA LYS A 178 -6.02 3.79 -15.87
C LYS A 178 -5.76 3.84 -14.37
N GLN A 179 -4.70 3.15 -13.96
CA GLN A 179 -4.23 3.13 -12.57
C GLN A 179 -2.72 3.04 -12.55
N ILE A 180 -2.07 3.74 -11.62
CA ILE A 180 -0.64 3.61 -11.35
C ILE A 180 -0.37 3.66 -9.83
N PRO A 181 0.20 2.61 -9.21
CA PRO A 181 0.55 2.60 -7.80
C PRO A 181 1.66 3.60 -7.47
N CYS A 182 1.76 4.01 -6.20
CA CYS A 182 2.77 4.96 -5.72
C CYS A 182 3.64 4.36 -4.62
N VAL A 183 4.95 4.46 -4.82
CA VAL A 183 5.92 3.94 -3.87
C VAL A 183 6.50 5.09 -3.07
N VAL A 184 6.44 4.99 -1.74
CA VAL A 184 7.09 5.94 -0.82
C VAL A 184 8.08 5.16 0.03
N SER A 185 9.37 5.35 -0.24
CA SER A 185 10.43 4.67 0.49
C SER A 185 11.15 5.61 1.45
N MET A 186 11.33 5.11 2.67
CA MET A 186 12.27 5.60 3.69
C MET A 186 13.21 4.46 4.10
N LEU A 187 13.45 3.47 3.21
CA LEU A 187 14.46 2.46 3.42
C LEU A 187 15.84 3.10 3.32
N THR A 188 16.75 2.62 4.17
CA THR A 188 18.16 3.05 4.20
C THR A 188 19.10 1.99 3.62
N LYS A 189 18.56 0.85 3.19
CA LYS A 189 19.27 -0.29 2.61
C LYS A 189 18.38 -0.98 1.58
N GLU A 190 19.02 -1.66 0.65
CA GLU A 190 18.37 -2.59 -0.28
C GLU A 190 17.75 -3.76 0.51
N LEU A 191 16.55 -4.19 0.09
CA LEU A 191 15.84 -5.31 0.71
C LEU A 191 15.60 -6.44 -0.31
N TYR A 192 16.12 -7.62 0.02
CA TYR A 192 15.95 -8.87 -0.72
C TYR A 192 15.26 -9.93 0.16
N PHE A 193 14.37 -10.74 -0.43
CA PHE A 193 13.73 -11.87 0.25
C PHE A 193 14.36 -13.20 -0.17
N ASN A 194 15.55 -13.50 0.33
CA ASN A 194 16.29 -14.73 0.01
C ASN A 194 15.91 -15.90 0.94
#